data_AF-A0A7Y5F3H4-F1
#
_entry.id   AF-A0A7Y5F3H4-F1
#
_cell.length_a   1.000
_cell.length_b   1.000
_cell.length_c   1.000
_cell.angle_alpha   90.00
_cell.angle_beta   90.00
_cell.angle_gamma   90.00
#
_symmetry.space_group_name_H-M   'P 1'
#
loop_
_entity.id
_entity.type
_entity.pdbx_description
1 polymer ?
#
loop_
_entity_poly.entity_id
_entity_poly.type
_entity_poly.pdbx_seq_one_letter_code
_entity_poly.pdbx_strand_id
1 'polypeptide(L)'
;MSLALQQRVLPTYRAPFFDLLSQHLPGGLHLFAGDPRPIEAITTTRTLAHARLTPAQNHHLFHTRHPLYFCWQSGLLRWLEKTNPTALIVEANPRYLSTPRAI
;
A
#
# COMPACT_ATOMS: atom_id res chain seq x y z
N MET A 1 11.02 9.73 -13.48
CA MET A 1 9.65 9.56 -12.97
C MET A 1 9.70 8.63 -11.77
N SER A 2 9.15 9.04 -10.63
CA SER A 2 8.98 8.22 -9.42
C SER A 2 7.49 7.93 -9.22
N LEU A 3 7.15 6.68 -8.96
CA LEU A 3 5.76 6.23 -8.80
C LEU A 3 5.52 5.82 -7.36
N ALA A 4 4.44 6.30 -6.76
CA ALA A 4 3.95 5.82 -5.48
C ALA A 4 2.70 4.96 -5.68
N LEU A 5 2.62 3.84 -4.97
CA LEU A 5 1.44 2.98 -4.95
C LEU A 5 1.05 2.63 -3.51
N GLN A 6 -0.14 3.05 -3.12
CA GLN A 6 -0.76 2.73 -1.84
C GLN A 6 -1.78 1.60 -2.02
N GLN A 7 -1.65 0.55 -1.20
CA GLN A 7 -2.62 -0.55 -1.09
C GLN A 7 -2.75 -0.95 0.38
N ARG A 8 -3.85 -1.62 0.75
CA ARG A 8 -4.00 -2.02 2.17
C ARG A 8 -2.97 -3.07 2.57
N VAL A 9 -2.76 -4.07 1.70
CA VAL A 9 -1.85 -5.20 1.93
C VAL A 9 -1.04 -5.50 0.67
N LEU A 10 0.15 -6.08 0.83
CA LEU A 10 1.00 -6.51 -0.29
C LEU A 10 1.05 -8.05 -0.36
N PRO A 11 0.20 -8.71 -1.17
CA PRO A 11 0.27 -10.15 -1.39
C PRO A 11 1.57 -10.56 -2.07
N THR A 12 2.14 -11.71 -1.67
CA THR A 12 3.43 -12.21 -2.18
C THR A 12 3.46 -12.35 -3.69
N TYR A 13 2.35 -12.80 -4.31
CA TYR A 13 2.29 -13.00 -5.76
C TYR A 13 2.43 -11.69 -6.57
N ARG A 14 2.21 -10.52 -5.95
CA ARG A 14 2.38 -9.22 -6.63
C ARG A 14 3.83 -8.74 -6.64
N ALA A 15 4.70 -9.32 -5.82
CA ALA A 15 6.09 -8.90 -5.69
C ALA A 15 6.85 -8.90 -7.03
N PRO A 16 6.82 -9.98 -7.85
CA PRO A 16 7.56 -10.01 -9.11
C PRO A 16 7.12 -8.91 -10.09
N PHE A 17 5.82 -8.61 -10.12
CA PHE A 17 5.27 -7.54 -10.96
C PHE A 17 5.79 -6.16 -10.53
N PHE A 18 5.78 -5.86 -9.23
CA PHE A 18 6.26 -4.57 -8.73
C PHE A 18 7.77 -4.40 -8.88
N ASP A 19 8.53 -5.47 -8.72
CA ASP A 19 9.96 -5.47 -8.97
C ASP A 19 10.28 -5.21 -10.44
N LEU A 20 9.59 -5.89 -11.36
CA LEU A 20 9.72 -5.63 -12.80
C LEU A 20 9.35 -4.19 -13.14
N LEU A 21 8.22 -3.69 -12.63
CA LEU A 21 7.78 -2.31 -12.86
C LEU A 21 8.81 -1.30 -12.35
N SER A 22 9.39 -1.53 -11.17
CA SER A 22 10.39 -0.63 -10.59
C SER A 22 11.66 -0.54 -11.44
N GLN A 23 12.06 -1.61 -12.13
CA GLN A 23 13.23 -1.60 -13.02
C GLN A 23 13.04 -0.68 -14.23
N HIS A 24 11.78 -0.46 -14.65
CA HIS A 24 11.46 0.43 -15.77
C HIS A 24 11.20 1.89 -15.36
N LEU A 25 11.30 2.21 -14.07
CA LEU A 25 11.07 3.55 -13.53
C LEU A 25 12.39 4.16 -13.04
N PRO A 26 12.93 5.21 -13.69
CA PRO A 26 14.19 5.82 -13.25
C PRO A 26 14.19 6.34 -11.81
N GLY A 27 13.03 6.79 -11.31
CA GLY A 27 12.83 7.22 -9.92
C GLY A 27 12.37 6.09 -8.99
N GLY A 28 12.22 4.88 -9.50
CA GLY A 28 11.75 3.70 -8.78
C GLY A 28 10.26 3.69 -8.45
N LEU A 29 9.82 2.55 -7.90
CA LEU A 29 8.49 2.34 -7.35
C LEU A 29 8.55 2.36 -5.81
N HIS A 30 7.71 3.18 -5.21
CA HIS A 30 7.50 3.25 -3.76
C HIS A 30 6.15 2.65 -3.42
N LEU A 31 6.14 1.68 -2.51
CA LEU A 31 4.94 0.97 -2.06
C LEU A 31 4.63 1.32 -0.62
N PHE A 32 3.35 1.56 -0.33
CA PHE A 32 2.83 1.73 1.02
C PHE A 32 1.76 0.68 1.29
N ALA A 33 2.07 -0.30 2.14
CA ALA A 33 1.17 -1.41 2.44
C ALA A 33 1.40 -1.94 3.86
N GLY A 34 0.32 -2.38 4.51
CA GLY A 34 0.37 -2.96 5.85
C GLY A 34 0.03 -4.45 5.84
N ASP A 35 -0.19 -5.00 7.03
CA ASP A 35 -0.51 -6.42 7.19
C ASP A 35 -2.03 -6.69 7.08
N PRO A 36 -2.43 -7.87 6.60
CA PRO A 36 -3.82 -8.33 6.66
C PRO A 36 -4.19 -8.72 8.09
N ARG A 37 -5.50 -8.86 8.35
CA ARG A 37 -5.95 -9.60 9.53
C ARG A 37 -5.70 -11.10 9.34
N PRO A 38 -5.41 -11.86 10.42
CA PRO A 38 -5.16 -13.30 10.33
C PRO A 38 -6.27 -14.09 9.62
N ILE A 39 -7.53 -13.71 9.82
CA ILE A 39 -8.73 -14.33 9.22
C ILE A 39 -8.86 -14.15 7.70
N GLU A 40 -8.06 -13.27 7.10
CA GLU A 40 -8.09 -13.05 5.65
C GLU A 40 -7.22 -14.08 4.89
N ALA A 41 -6.34 -14.80 5.59
CA ALA A 41 -5.46 -15.83 5.00
C ALA A 41 -4.64 -15.35 3.78
N ILE A 42 -4.23 -14.09 3.79
CA ILE A 42 -3.42 -13.51 2.70
C ILE A 42 -1.94 -13.67 3.04
N THR A 43 -1.21 -14.43 2.21
CA THR A 43 0.25 -14.50 2.30
C THR A 43 0.86 -13.20 1.77
N THR A 44 1.62 -12.50 2.60
CA THR A 44 2.27 -11.23 2.28
C THR A 44 3.79 -11.35 2.21
N THR A 45 4.41 -10.43 1.49
CA THR A 45 5.87 -10.21 1.56
C THR A 45 6.18 -8.86 2.20
N ARG A 46 7.35 -8.78 2.84
CA ARG A 46 7.96 -7.51 3.29
C ARG A 46 9.24 -7.17 2.53
N THR A 47 9.63 -8.02 1.60
CA THR A 47 10.86 -7.90 0.82
C THR A 47 10.53 -7.85 -0.66
N LEU A 48 11.25 -6.97 -1.34
CA LEU A 48 11.19 -6.71 -2.78
C LEU A 48 12.63 -6.48 -3.23
N ALA A 49 12.97 -6.94 -4.43
CA ALA A 49 14.33 -6.85 -4.95
C ALA A 49 14.68 -5.45 -5.46
N HIS A 50 13.70 -4.74 -6.02
CA HIS A 50 13.89 -3.45 -6.68
C HIS A 50 12.95 -2.37 -6.16
N ALA A 51 11.69 -2.73 -5.88
CA ALA A 51 10.71 -1.78 -5.37
C ALA A 51 10.92 -1.47 -3.87
N ARG A 52 10.57 -0.26 -3.44
CA ARG A 52 10.77 0.21 -2.06
C ARG A 52 9.47 0.09 -1.27
N LEU A 53 9.38 -0.89 -0.38
CA LEU A 53 8.24 -1.03 0.52
C LEU A 53 8.44 -0.19 1.80
N THR A 54 7.45 0.66 2.10
CA THR A 54 7.26 1.26 3.41
C THR A 54 6.11 0.54 4.12
N PRO A 55 6.37 -0.16 5.24
CA PRO A 55 5.32 -0.80 6.02
C PRO A 55 4.33 0.23 6.57
N ALA A 56 3.05 0.03 6.30
CA ALA A 56 1.96 0.80 6.88
C ALA A 56 1.38 0.06 8.10
N GLN A 57 0.78 0.81 9.02
CA GLN A 57 0.00 0.22 10.10
C GLN A 57 -1.49 0.34 9.75
N ASN A 58 -2.14 -0.82 9.61
CA ASN A 58 -3.55 -0.93 9.29
C ASN A 58 -4.38 -0.98 10.58
N HIS A 59 -5.20 0.05 10.80
CA HIS A 59 -6.15 0.11 11.90
C HIS A 59 -7.52 -0.32 11.39
N HIS A 60 -7.96 -1.51 11.83
CA HIS A 60 -9.22 -2.11 11.40
C HIS A 60 -10.35 -1.70 12.34
N LEU A 61 -11.33 -0.97 11.80
CA LEU A 61 -12.60 -0.72 12.48
C LEU A 61 -13.55 -1.84 12.06
N PHE A 62 -14.04 -2.61 13.04
CA PHE A 62 -14.83 -3.84 12.85
C PHE A 62 -14.08 -4.99 12.16
N HIS A 63 -14.76 -6.14 12.04
CA HIS A 63 -14.25 -7.30 11.32
C HIS A 63 -14.25 -7.06 9.81
N THR A 64 -13.28 -7.59 9.06
CA THR A 64 -13.17 -7.46 7.59
C THR A 64 -14.37 -8.03 6.81
N ARG A 65 -15.22 -8.82 7.48
CA ARG A 65 -16.44 -9.44 6.94
C ARG A 65 -17.70 -8.63 7.29
N HIS A 66 -17.57 -7.62 8.14
CA HIS A 66 -18.68 -6.79 8.61
C HIS A 66 -19.01 -5.72 7.54
N PRO A 67 -20.30 -5.40 7.31
CA PRO A 67 -20.69 -4.39 6.33
C PRO A 67 -20.14 -2.99 6.66
N LEU A 68 -19.97 -2.68 7.94
CA LEU A 68 -19.37 -1.43 8.43
C LEU A 68 -17.85 -1.51 8.60
N TYR A 69 -17.18 -2.44 7.93
CA TYR A 69 -15.73 -2.51 8.00
C TYR A 69 -15.08 -1.26 7.39
N PHE A 70 -14.18 -0.65 8.14
CA PHE A 70 -13.29 0.40 7.65
C PHE A 70 -11.84 0.10 8.02
N CYS A 71 -10.93 0.62 7.21
CA CYS A 71 -9.49 0.57 7.47
C CYS A 71 -8.92 1.97 7.45
N TRP A 72 -8.14 2.32 8.45
CA TRP A 72 -7.34 3.53 8.45
C TRP A 72 -5.86 3.14 8.40
N GLN A 73 -5.13 3.60 7.38
CA GLN A 73 -3.69 3.38 7.29
C GLN A 73 -2.94 4.61 7.82
N SER A 74 -2.36 4.49 9.00
CA SER A 74 -1.66 5.61 9.62
C SER A 74 -0.32 5.88 8.95
N GLY A 75 0.03 7.16 8.79
CA GLY A 75 1.32 7.58 8.21
C GLY A 75 1.31 7.84 6.70
N LEU A 76 0.17 7.72 6.02
CA LEU A 76 0.05 7.90 4.57
C LEU A 76 0.59 9.27 4.10
N LEU A 77 0.11 10.38 4.70
CA LEU A 77 0.52 11.73 4.28
C LEU A 77 2.01 11.99 4.51
N ARG A 78 2.53 11.60 5.68
CA ARG A 78 3.96 11.71 6.00
C ARG A 78 4.82 10.89 5.02
N TRP A 79 4.36 9.71 4.61
CA TRP A 79 5.05 8.90 3.61
C TRP A 79 5.03 9.56 2.23
N LEU A 80 3.91 10.18 1.83
CA LEU A 80 3.79 10.91 0.57
C LEU A 80 4.71 12.13 0.54
N GLU A 81 4.71 12.95 1.60
CA GLU A 81 5.59 14.10 1.75
C GLU A 81 7.07 13.70 1.63
N LYS A 82 7.46 12.60 2.30
CA LYS A 82 8.83 12.07 2.23
C LYS A 82 9.20 11.52 0.85
N THR A 83 8.25 10.84 0.19
CA THR A 83 8.49 10.17 -1.09
C THR A 83 8.46 11.16 -2.26
N ASN A 84 7.63 12.21 -2.16
CA ASN A 84 7.40 13.23 -3.18
C ASN A 84 7.32 12.64 -4.61
N PRO A 85 6.38 11.72 -4.87
CA PRO A 85 6.32 11.00 -6.13
C PRO A 85 5.78 11.89 -7.26
N THR A 86 6.17 11.60 -8.50
CA THR A 86 5.59 12.27 -9.68
C THR A 86 4.16 11.83 -9.99
N ALA A 87 3.76 10.64 -9.55
CA ALA A 87 2.40 10.13 -9.66
C ALA A 87 2.05 9.22 -8.48
N LEU A 88 0.78 9.21 -8.08
CA LEU A 88 0.25 8.37 -7.01
C LEU A 88 -0.86 7.46 -7.56
N ILE A 89 -0.72 6.15 -7.32
CA ILE A 89 -1.76 5.14 -7.53
C ILE A 89 -2.29 4.71 -6.15
N VAL A 90 -3.61 4.67 -6.00
CA VAL A 90 -4.25 4.26 -4.75
C VAL A 90 -5.25 3.13 -5.00
N GLU A 91 -5.39 2.23 -4.03
CA GLU A 91 -6.46 1.24 -4.03
C GLU A 91 -7.81 1.97 -3.85
N ALA A 92 -8.66 1.92 -4.89
CA ALA A 92 -9.95 2.60 -4.93
C ALA A 92 -11.02 1.89 -4.10
N ASN A 93 -10.79 1.79 -2.79
CA ASN A 93 -11.73 1.21 -1.84
C ASN A 93 -12.24 2.29 -0.87
N PRO A 94 -13.52 2.69 -0.94
CA PRO A 94 -14.06 3.76 -0.08
C PRO A 94 -14.05 3.40 1.41
N ARG A 95 -13.83 2.12 1.76
CA ARG A 95 -13.65 1.69 3.15
C ARG A 95 -12.30 2.13 3.74
N TYR A 96 -11.39 2.67 2.93
CA TYR A 96 -10.08 3.11 3.38
C TYR A 96 -10.07 4.61 3.65
N LEU A 97 -10.19 4.95 4.93
CA LEU A 97 -10.46 6.32 5.38
C LEU A 97 -9.27 7.28 5.18
N SER A 98 -8.05 6.74 5.02
CA SER A 98 -6.86 7.54 4.77
C SER A 98 -6.74 8.03 3.33
N THR A 99 -7.29 7.30 2.36
CA THR A 99 -7.03 7.51 0.93
C THR A 99 -7.56 8.84 0.39
N PRO A 100 -8.79 9.31 0.73
CA PRO A 100 -9.29 10.60 0.23
C PRO A 100 -8.44 11.82 0.63
N ARG A 101 -7.62 11.71 1.67
CA ARG A 101 -6.73 12.80 2.11
C ARG A 101 -5.46 12.92 1.26
N ALA A 102 -5.17 11.92 0.44
CA ALA A 102 -3.94 11.78 -0.34
C ALA A 102 -4.09 12.18 -1.82
N ILE A 103 -5.32 12.53 -2.24
CA ILE A 103 -5.68 12.87 -3.63
C ILE A 103 -6.01 14.36 -3.69
#